data_AF-A0A844WUD2-F1
#
_entry.id   AF-A0A844WUD2-F1
#
_cell.length_a   1.000
_cell.length_b   1.000
_cell.length_c   1.000
_cell.angle_alpha   90.00
_cell.angle_beta   90.00
_cell.angle_gamma   90.00
#
_symmetry.space_group_name_H-M   'P 1'
#
loop_
_entity.id
_entity.type
_entity.pdbx_description
1 polymer ?
#
loop_
_entity_poly.entity_id
_entity_poly.type
_entity_poly.pdbx_seq_one_letter_code
_entity_poly.pdbx_strand_id
1 'polypeptide(L)'
;MFRNFFILVGLLFSFSLKADLNYNGVVSKVYISDAAYTKKISYDDPIYLNRIFQWKENDIKTNIYSGEKIETCLSYKINKFVVNFDDILNKKMAKNNNEILTTKSFDIDIKQSINQIDIFCPNINRTWTLFEKNANEYLIINTYDSILEIKRMEHQSIEPSFSCSIAKKLSENLICQNIYLSELDRSIHDIYYNIKKYYGYNNDQKAFKEIYSNQKKFIKKRDLCKDENCLMDIMYKHAYELHEYMPLVTPY
;
A
#
# COMPACT_ATOMS: atom_id res chain seq x y z
N MET A 1 12.75 23.75 62.31
CA MET A 1 11.84 23.19 61.29
C MET A 1 11.99 24.00 60.00
N PHE A 2 12.85 23.60 59.08
CA PHE A 2 12.87 24.12 57.71
C PHE A 2 12.92 22.92 56.77
N ARG A 3 11.83 22.71 56.03
CA ARG A 3 11.72 21.67 55.00
C ARG A 3 12.11 22.31 53.67
N ASN A 4 13.27 21.92 53.13
CA ASN A 4 13.68 22.24 51.78
C ASN A 4 12.85 21.42 50.78
N PHE A 5 12.07 22.11 49.95
CA PHE A 5 11.45 21.55 48.75
C PHE A 5 12.49 21.53 47.63
N PHE A 6 13.02 20.35 47.29
CA PHE A 6 13.71 20.14 46.03
C PHE A 6 12.66 19.96 44.93
N ILE A 7 12.46 21.00 44.11
CA ILE A 7 11.75 20.88 42.85
C ILE A 7 12.75 20.30 41.85
N LEU A 8 12.58 19.02 41.56
CA LEU A 8 13.31 18.31 40.51
C LEU A 8 12.81 18.85 39.16
N VAL A 9 13.58 19.75 38.54
CA VAL A 9 13.36 20.17 37.16
C VAL A 9 13.69 18.99 36.27
N GLY A 10 12.66 18.28 35.80
CA GLY A 10 12.79 17.23 34.80
C GLY A 10 13.31 17.83 33.51
N LEU A 11 14.59 17.63 33.23
CA LEU A 11 15.19 17.81 31.92
C LEU A 11 14.44 16.89 30.94
N LEU A 12 13.53 17.47 30.16
CA LEU A 12 13.00 16.89 28.95
C LEU A 12 14.18 16.70 27.99
N PHE A 13 14.82 15.54 28.07
CA PHE A 13 15.67 15.06 26.98
C PHE A 13 14.77 14.92 25.75
N SER A 14 14.82 15.93 24.88
CA SER A 14 14.45 15.78 23.49
C SER A 14 15.45 14.80 22.86
N PHE A 15 15.22 13.51 23.06
CA PHE A 15 15.87 12.48 22.27
C PHE A 15 15.47 12.75 20.82
N SER A 16 16.39 13.34 20.07
CA SER A 16 16.33 13.32 18.62
C SER A 16 16.40 11.85 18.24
N LEU A 17 15.24 11.26 17.95
CA LEU A 17 15.07 9.94 17.35
C LEU A 17 15.60 10.00 15.90
N LYS A 18 16.91 10.23 15.72
CA LYS A 18 17.63 9.85 14.51
C LYS A 18 17.94 8.35 14.58
N ALA A 19 16.89 7.53 14.66
CA ALA A 19 17.03 6.08 14.75
C ALA A 19 16.85 5.47 13.35
N ASP A 20 17.95 5.10 12.69
CA ASP A 20 18.00 4.08 11.63
C ASP A 20 16.98 4.21 10.47
N LEU A 21 16.74 5.43 9.99
CA LEU A 21 15.65 5.75 9.05
C LEU A 21 15.99 5.46 7.57
N ASN A 22 16.69 4.37 7.29
CA ASN A 22 16.79 3.80 5.95
C ASN A 22 15.97 2.51 5.89
N TYR A 23 14.70 2.64 5.51
CA TYR A 23 13.77 1.54 5.36
C TYR A 23 13.20 1.55 3.95
N ASN A 24 13.37 0.44 3.22
CA ASN A 24 12.67 0.21 1.97
C ASN A 24 11.74 -0.96 2.18
N GLY A 25 10.44 -0.73 2.06
CA GLY A 25 9.44 -1.77 2.23
C GLY A 25 8.50 -1.89 1.04
N VAL A 26 7.88 -3.04 0.96
CA VAL A 26 6.89 -3.39 -0.06
C VAL A 26 5.63 -3.89 0.62
N VAL A 27 4.46 -3.55 0.08
CA VAL A 27 3.19 -4.11 0.52
C VAL A 27 3.18 -5.59 0.16
N SER A 28 3.32 -6.43 1.18
CA SER A 28 3.43 -7.88 1.06
C SER A 28 2.10 -8.60 1.31
N LYS A 29 1.17 -7.95 2.01
CA LYS A 29 -0.17 -8.48 2.25
C LYS A 29 -1.23 -7.39 2.24
N VAL A 30 -2.44 -7.76 1.79
CA VAL A 30 -3.63 -6.93 1.93
C VAL A 30 -4.65 -7.71 2.75
N TYR A 31 -4.84 -7.28 3.99
CA TYR A 31 -5.86 -7.82 4.87
C TYR A 31 -7.19 -7.15 4.60
N ILE A 32 -8.25 -7.95 4.54
CA ILE A 32 -9.64 -7.49 4.52
C ILE A 32 -10.35 -8.08 5.74
N SER A 33 -11.37 -7.39 6.26
CA SER A 33 -12.13 -7.95 7.37
C SER A 33 -12.94 -9.18 6.93
N ASP A 34 -13.29 -10.04 7.88
CA ASP A 34 -14.27 -11.13 7.73
C ASP A 34 -15.73 -10.65 7.75
N ALA A 35 -15.98 -9.37 8.03
CA ALA A 35 -17.33 -8.80 8.09
C ALA A 35 -18.15 -9.05 6.80
N ALA A 36 -19.40 -9.51 6.97
CA ALA A 36 -20.29 -10.12 5.98
C ALA A 36 -20.88 -9.18 4.89
N TYR A 37 -20.22 -8.07 4.56
CA TYR A 37 -20.66 -7.18 3.48
C TYR A 37 -19.78 -7.29 2.24
N THR A 38 -20.39 -7.01 1.10
CA THR A 38 -19.74 -7.01 -0.20
C THR A 38 -18.65 -5.94 -0.30
N LYS A 39 -17.44 -6.35 -0.71
CA LYS A 39 -16.25 -5.52 -0.80
C LYS A 39 -15.77 -5.44 -2.25
N LYS A 40 -15.18 -4.30 -2.61
CA LYS A 40 -14.48 -4.11 -3.87
C LYS A 40 -13.01 -4.51 -3.80
N ILE A 41 -12.50 -4.69 -2.57
CA ILE A 41 -11.12 -5.07 -2.30
C ILE A 41 -11.12 -6.53 -1.83
N SER A 42 -10.17 -7.29 -2.33
CA SER A 42 -9.95 -8.70 -2.00
C SER A 42 -8.78 -8.89 -1.02
N TYR A 43 -8.69 -10.08 -0.41
CA TYR A 43 -7.46 -10.45 0.30
C TYR A 43 -6.32 -10.50 -0.71
N ASP A 44 -5.16 -9.93 -0.36
CA ASP A 44 -4.01 -9.76 -1.26
C ASP A 44 -4.39 -9.06 -2.59
N ASP A 45 -5.22 -8.01 -2.50
CA ASP A 45 -5.69 -7.28 -3.67
C ASP A 45 -4.52 -6.72 -4.50
N PRO A 46 -4.40 -7.09 -5.78
CA PRO A 46 -3.26 -6.70 -6.59
C PRO A 46 -3.15 -5.18 -6.85
N ILE A 47 -4.21 -4.39 -6.63
CA ILE A 47 -4.11 -2.92 -6.74
C ILE A 47 -3.17 -2.32 -5.68
N TYR A 48 -3.04 -2.97 -4.52
CA TYR A 48 -2.20 -2.53 -3.40
C TYR A 48 -0.96 -3.39 -3.19
N LEU A 49 -0.95 -4.65 -3.62
CA LEU A 49 0.25 -5.47 -3.56
C LEU A 49 1.41 -4.81 -4.30
N ASN A 50 2.61 -5.06 -3.79
CA ASN A 50 3.86 -4.59 -4.35
C ASN A 50 4.05 -3.06 -4.38
N ARG A 51 3.15 -2.29 -3.73
CA ARG A 51 3.36 -0.86 -3.54
C ARG A 51 4.53 -0.63 -2.58
N ILE A 52 5.32 0.39 -2.86
CA ILE A 52 6.62 0.60 -2.26
C ILE A 52 6.56 1.77 -1.29
N PHE A 53 7.17 1.59 -0.12
CA PHE A 53 7.42 2.65 0.86
C PHE A 53 8.93 2.78 1.07
N GLN A 54 9.52 3.85 0.54
CA GLN A 54 10.94 4.18 0.73
C GLN A 54 11.05 5.29 1.75
N TRP A 55 11.71 5.04 2.85
CA TRP A 55 11.99 5.98 3.91
C TRP A 55 13.50 6.15 4.02
N LYS A 56 13.96 7.37 3.77
CA LYS A 56 15.35 7.80 3.93
C LYS A 56 15.43 8.96 4.91
N GLU A 57 16.64 9.31 5.32
CA GLU A 57 16.88 10.37 6.31
C GLU A 57 16.19 11.71 5.95
N ASN A 58 16.15 12.07 4.66
CA ASN A 58 15.67 13.38 4.23
C ASN A 58 14.40 13.33 3.37
N ASP A 59 14.01 12.15 2.88
CA ASP A 59 12.84 12.01 2.04
C ASP A 59 12.13 10.68 2.27
N ILE A 60 10.82 10.70 2.08
CA ILE A 60 10.00 9.50 1.99
C ILE A 60 9.31 9.50 0.63
N LYS A 61 9.41 8.40 -0.10
CA LYS A 61 8.75 8.18 -1.39
C LYS A 61 7.83 6.97 -1.32
N THR A 62 6.60 7.12 -1.76
CA THR A 62 5.63 6.03 -1.70
C THR A 62 4.58 6.14 -2.79
N ASN A 63 4.12 4.98 -3.28
CA ASN A 63 2.93 4.89 -4.11
C ASN A 63 1.77 4.14 -3.42
N ILE A 64 1.78 4.10 -2.09
CA ILE A 64 0.72 3.44 -1.30
C ILE A 64 -0.51 4.35 -1.16
N TYR A 65 -0.30 5.62 -0.80
CA TYR A 65 -1.38 6.53 -0.41
C TYR A 65 -2.01 7.31 -1.57
N SER A 66 -1.28 7.48 -2.66
CA SER A 66 -1.80 8.07 -3.90
C SER A 66 -1.98 6.97 -4.93
N GLY A 67 -3.20 6.83 -5.42
CA GLY A 67 -3.45 5.91 -6.51
C GLY A 67 -2.72 6.28 -7.80
N GLU A 68 -2.53 7.56 -8.07
CA GLU A 68 -2.21 8.00 -9.44
C GLU A 68 -0.76 8.45 -9.62
N LYS A 69 0.05 8.49 -8.57
CA LYS A 69 1.42 9.01 -8.61
C LYS A 69 2.28 8.47 -7.48
N ILE A 70 3.58 8.78 -7.56
CA ILE A 70 4.51 8.61 -6.44
C ILE A 70 4.45 9.88 -5.59
N GLU A 71 4.02 9.75 -4.35
CA GLU A 71 4.11 10.83 -3.37
C GLU A 71 5.55 10.93 -2.84
N THR A 72 6.05 12.17 -2.76
CA THR A 72 7.35 12.47 -2.18
C THR A 72 7.17 13.46 -1.04
N CYS A 73 7.70 13.10 0.12
CA CYS A 73 7.74 13.91 1.33
C CYS A 73 9.17 14.34 1.58
N LEU A 74 9.48 15.60 1.25
CA LEU A 74 10.84 16.16 1.25
C LEU A 74 11.33 16.59 2.64
N SER A 75 10.43 16.56 3.62
CA SER A 75 10.71 16.80 5.03
C SER A 75 9.57 16.20 5.83
N TYR A 76 9.84 15.71 7.03
CA TYR A 76 8.81 15.11 7.87
C TYR A 76 9.03 15.36 9.35
N LYS A 77 7.94 15.30 10.12
CA LYS A 77 7.96 15.25 11.59
C LYS A 77 7.36 13.93 12.02
N ILE A 78 8.02 13.25 12.95
CA ILE A 78 7.58 11.96 13.46
C ILE A 78 7.05 12.14 14.87
N ASN A 79 5.86 11.61 15.13
CA ASN A 79 5.38 11.35 16.48
C ASN A 79 5.22 9.83 16.65
N LYS A 80 5.76 9.29 17.75
CA LYS A 80 5.65 7.86 18.08
C LYS A 80 5.04 7.70 19.45
N PHE A 81 4.01 6.87 19.56
CA PHE A 81 3.31 6.60 20.82
C PHE A 81 2.65 5.21 20.80
N VAL A 82 2.36 4.66 21.97
CA VAL A 82 1.72 3.34 22.10
C VAL A 82 0.21 3.52 22.06
N VAL A 83 -0.47 2.66 21.30
CA VAL A 83 -1.94 2.61 21.20
C VAL A 83 -2.43 1.18 21.36
N ASN A 84 -3.71 1.01 21.71
CA ASN A 84 -4.41 -0.26 21.52
C ASN A 84 -4.91 -0.34 20.07
N PHE A 85 -4.45 -1.32 19.31
CA PHE A 85 -4.79 -1.42 17.90
C PHE A 85 -6.27 -1.72 17.66
N ASP A 86 -6.90 -2.56 18.50
CA ASP A 86 -8.33 -2.85 18.39
C ASP A 86 -9.16 -1.56 18.57
N ASP A 87 -8.77 -0.67 19.48
CA ASP A 87 -9.44 0.64 19.65
C ASP A 87 -9.32 1.51 18.37
N ILE A 88 -8.16 1.45 17.70
CA ILE A 88 -7.95 2.14 16.43
C ILE A 88 -8.83 1.54 15.33
N LEU A 89 -8.91 0.21 15.22
CA LEU A 89 -9.75 -0.48 14.25
C LEU A 89 -11.23 -0.08 14.43
N ASN A 90 -11.73 -0.13 15.65
CA ASN A 90 -13.11 0.28 15.95
C ASN A 90 -13.36 1.76 15.65
N LYS A 91 -12.39 2.64 15.93
CA LYS A 91 -12.54 4.07 15.65
C LYS A 91 -12.49 4.42 14.15
N LYS A 92 -11.68 3.70 13.37
CA LYS A 92 -11.34 4.06 11.98
C LYS A 92 -12.08 3.23 10.93
N MET A 93 -12.48 2.01 11.26
CA MET A 93 -12.95 1.02 10.28
C MET A 93 -14.34 0.45 10.58
N ALA A 94 -14.80 0.47 11.84
CA ALA A 94 -16.15 0.00 12.16
C ALA A 94 -17.20 0.90 11.49
N LYS A 95 -18.17 0.29 10.80
CA LYS A 95 -19.21 1.00 10.03
C LYS A 95 -20.37 1.45 10.91
N ASN A 96 -20.55 0.81 12.06
CA ASN A 96 -21.62 1.11 13.00
C ASN A 96 -21.21 0.67 14.42
N ASN A 97 -21.98 1.12 15.42
CA ASN A 97 -21.68 0.86 16.84
C ASN A 97 -21.84 -0.61 17.27
N ASN A 98 -22.42 -1.47 16.42
CA ASN A 98 -22.62 -2.89 16.74
C ASN A 98 -21.50 -3.77 16.17
N GLU A 99 -20.68 -3.23 15.27
CA GLU A 99 -19.52 -3.93 14.71
C GLU A 99 -18.33 -3.74 15.66
N ILE A 100 -17.78 -4.86 16.14
CA ILE A 100 -16.58 -4.87 16.97
C ILE A 100 -15.46 -5.50 16.14
N LEU A 101 -14.52 -4.67 15.70
CA LEU A 101 -13.36 -5.11 14.95
C LEU A 101 -12.21 -5.41 15.91
N THR A 102 -11.56 -6.54 15.67
CA THR A 102 -10.31 -6.90 16.35
C THR A 102 -9.28 -7.31 15.31
N THR A 103 -8.03 -7.41 15.72
CA THR A 103 -6.95 -8.05 14.94
C THR A 103 -7.36 -9.40 14.33
N LYS A 104 -8.16 -10.21 15.04
CA LYS A 104 -8.68 -11.50 14.56
C LYS A 104 -9.65 -11.35 13.39
N SER A 105 -10.43 -10.27 13.33
CA SER A 105 -11.33 -9.98 12.21
C SER A 105 -10.60 -9.84 10.87
N PHE A 106 -9.28 -9.64 10.91
CA PHE A 106 -8.41 -9.49 9.75
C PHE A 106 -7.37 -10.63 9.62
N ASP A 107 -7.42 -11.64 10.51
CA ASP A 107 -6.38 -12.68 10.62
C ASP A 107 -4.96 -12.11 10.81
N ILE A 108 -4.84 -11.06 11.63
CA ILE A 108 -3.57 -10.41 11.96
C ILE A 108 -3.11 -10.87 13.34
N ASP A 109 -1.93 -11.48 13.42
CA ASP A 109 -1.29 -11.83 14.69
C ASP A 109 -0.37 -10.69 15.17
N ILE A 110 -0.84 -9.92 16.15
CA ILE A 110 -0.08 -8.89 16.86
C ILE A 110 -0.49 -8.78 18.33
N LYS A 111 0.37 -8.13 19.12
CA LYS A 111 -0.02 -7.64 20.45
C LYS A 111 -1.04 -6.52 20.31
N GLN A 112 -2.03 -6.49 21.21
CA GLN A 112 -3.03 -5.41 21.25
C GLN A 112 -2.38 -4.03 21.40
N SER A 113 -1.36 -3.90 22.26
CA SER A 113 -0.58 -2.66 22.37
C SER A 113 0.53 -2.61 21.33
N ILE A 114 0.46 -1.63 20.44
CA ILE A 114 1.38 -1.44 19.30
C ILE A 114 1.89 0.00 19.25
N ASN A 115 3.08 0.21 18.72
CA ASN A 115 3.55 1.57 18.45
C ASN A 115 2.88 2.11 17.18
N GLN A 116 2.19 3.23 17.32
CA GLN A 116 1.76 4.07 16.22
C GLN A 116 2.87 5.09 15.90
N ILE A 117 3.14 5.25 14.61
CA ILE A 117 4.07 6.25 14.07
C ILE A 117 3.28 7.16 13.14
N ASP A 118 3.12 8.41 13.52
CA ASP A 118 2.56 9.45 12.67
C ASP A 118 3.69 10.24 12.02
N ILE A 119 3.69 10.26 10.69
CA ILE A 119 4.65 10.96 9.84
C ILE A 119 3.92 12.13 9.19
N PHE A 120 4.12 13.33 9.71
CA PHE A 120 3.58 14.54 9.11
C PHE A 120 4.51 15.05 8.01
N CYS A 121 3.99 15.16 6.79
CA CYS A 121 4.66 15.62 5.58
C CYS A 121 4.17 17.03 5.20
N PRO A 122 4.91 18.10 5.54
CA PRO A 122 4.44 19.47 5.36
C PRO A 122 4.22 19.84 3.89
N ASN A 123 5.07 19.36 2.97
CA ASN A 123 5.04 19.74 1.56
C ASN A 123 3.79 19.22 0.82
N ILE A 124 3.15 18.17 1.32
CA ILE A 124 1.87 17.65 0.80
C ILE A 124 0.72 17.81 1.81
N ASN A 125 0.97 18.49 2.94
CA ASN A 125 0.03 18.70 4.05
C ASN A 125 -0.74 17.42 4.44
N ARG A 126 -0.01 16.32 4.65
CA ARG A 126 -0.59 15.00 4.93
C ARG A 126 0.13 14.33 6.10
N THR A 127 -0.63 13.59 6.90
CA THR A 127 -0.07 12.67 7.90
C THR A 127 -0.24 11.25 7.42
N TRP A 128 0.86 10.51 7.33
CA TRP A 128 0.88 9.07 7.12
C TRP A 128 1.01 8.37 8.47
N THR A 129 0.18 7.36 8.70
CA THR A 129 0.20 6.59 9.94
C THR A 129 0.64 5.16 9.66
N LEU A 130 1.65 4.69 10.38
CA LEU A 130 2.15 3.31 10.38
C LEU A 130 1.97 2.71 11.78
N PHE A 131 1.81 1.39 11.85
CA PHE A 131 1.81 0.65 13.12
C PHE A 131 2.90 -0.42 13.10
N GLU A 132 3.79 -0.45 14.09
CA GLU A 132 4.92 -1.39 14.16
C GLU A 132 4.46 -2.80 14.54
N LYS A 133 4.24 -3.66 13.53
CA LYS A 133 3.77 -5.03 13.74
C LYS A 133 4.84 -5.90 14.42
N ASN A 134 6.02 -5.92 13.81
CA ASN A 134 7.23 -6.63 14.22
C ASN A 134 8.47 -5.83 13.79
N ALA A 135 9.67 -6.33 14.11
CA ALA A 135 10.89 -5.76 13.56
C ALA A 135 10.83 -5.77 12.03
N ASN A 136 10.92 -4.58 11.41
CA ASN A 136 10.87 -4.38 9.96
C ASN A 136 9.53 -4.74 9.28
N GLU A 137 8.44 -4.82 10.04
CA GLU A 137 7.09 -5.02 9.52
C GLU A 137 6.15 -3.93 10.05
N TYR A 138 5.40 -3.30 9.15
CA TYR A 138 4.47 -2.23 9.49
C TYR A 138 3.07 -2.52 8.95
N LEU A 139 2.04 -2.03 9.62
CA LEU A 139 0.67 -2.01 9.13
C LEU A 139 0.26 -0.59 8.74
N ILE A 140 -0.57 -0.49 7.70
CA ILE A 140 -1.27 0.74 7.30
C ILE A 140 -2.76 0.45 7.23
N ILE A 141 -3.57 1.21 7.97
CA ILE A 141 -5.01 1.26 7.70
C ILE A 141 -5.20 2.10 6.45
N ASN A 142 -5.57 1.45 5.35
CA ASN A 142 -5.61 2.06 4.02
C ASN A 142 -7.01 2.57 3.67
N THR A 143 -8.01 1.71 3.80
CA THR A 143 -9.42 2.07 3.63
C THR A 143 -10.23 1.55 4.81
N TYR A 144 -11.53 1.82 4.84
CA TYR A 144 -12.45 1.23 5.82
C TYR A 144 -12.50 -0.31 5.78
N ASP A 145 -12.06 -0.91 4.67
CA ASP A 145 -12.18 -2.35 4.45
C ASP A 145 -10.82 -3.05 4.32
N SER A 146 -9.68 -2.32 4.39
CA SER A 146 -8.35 -2.91 4.14
C SER A 146 -7.22 -2.39 5.04
N ILE A 147 -6.36 -3.31 5.46
CA ILE A 147 -5.10 -3.05 6.15
C ILE A 147 -3.95 -3.61 5.30
N LEU A 148 -2.92 -2.82 5.06
CA LEU A 148 -1.76 -3.23 4.29
C LEU A 148 -0.62 -3.62 5.23
N GLU A 149 0.03 -4.75 4.97
CA GLU A 149 1.30 -5.10 5.59
C GLU A 149 2.44 -4.66 4.69
N ILE A 150 3.35 -3.85 5.23
CA ILE A 150 4.62 -3.52 4.59
C ILE A 150 5.72 -4.33 5.26
N LYS A 151 6.49 -5.06 4.47
CA LYS A 151 7.71 -5.74 4.90
C LYS A 151 8.95 -5.10 4.28
N ARG A 152 10.06 -5.09 5.02
CA ARG A 152 11.36 -4.67 4.48
C ARG A 152 11.73 -5.53 3.26
N MET A 153 12.14 -4.86 2.20
CA MET A 153 12.79 -5.50 1.06
C MET A 153 14.26 -5.74 1.40
N GLU A 154 14.68 -7.00 1.43
CA GLU A 154 16.10 -7.35 1.57
C GLU A 154 16.89 -6.97 0.31
N HIS A 155 16.26 -7.18 -0.85
CA HIS A 155 16.81 -6.84 -2.16
C HIS A 155 15.74 -6.15 -3.00
N GLN A 156 16.13 -5.08 -3.71
CA GLN A 156 15.29 -4.45 -4.72
C GLN A 156 15.44 -5.24 -6.02
N SER A 157 14.55 -6.20 -6.25
CA SER A 157 14.44 -6.92 -7.51
C SER A 157 13.45 -6.22 -8.44
N ILE A 158 13.85 -5.94 -9.67
CA ILE A 158 12.96 -5.44 -10.71
C ILE A 158 12.45 -6.66 -11.49
N GLU A 159 11.22 -7.07 -11.18
CA GLU A 159 10.59 -8.24 -11.78
C GLU A 159 9.23 -7.84 -12.35
N PRO A 160 9.11 -7.43 -13.63
CA PRO A 160 7.81 -7.16 -14.21
C PRO A 160 7.09 -8.47 -14.55
N SER A 161 5.86 -8.41 -15.05
CA SER A 161 5.08 -9.61 -15.41
C SER A 161 5.63 -10.37 -16.64
N PHE A 162 6.71 -9.86 -17.24
CA PHE A 162 7.41 -10.46 -18.38
C PHE A 162 8.92 -10.49 -18.13
N SER A 163 9.64 -11.34 -18.86
CA SER A 163 11.10 -11.40 -18.73
C SER A 163 11.78 -10.18 -19.36
N CYS A 164 12.61 -9.48 -18.59
CA CYS A 164 13.36 -8.35 -19.10
C CYS A 164 14.37 -8.72 -20.20
N SER A 165 14.81 -9.98 -20.28
CA SER A 165 15.71 -10.44 -21.35
C SER A 165 15.08 -10.45 -22.74
N ILE A 166 13.74 -10.40 -22.83
CA ILE A 166 13.01 -10.41 -24.10
C ILE A 166 12.34 -9.07 -24.42
N ALA A 167 12.58 -8.03 -23.60
CA ALA A 167 12.06 -6.69 -23.82
C ALA A 167 12.57 -6.13 -25.15
N LYS A 168 11.65 -5.69 -26.01
CA LYS A 168 11.98 -5.15 -27.35
C LYS A 168 11.54 -3.71 -27.50
N LYS A 169 10.51 -3.29 -26.76
CA LYS A 169 9.99 -1.94 -26.81
C LYS A 169 10.71 -1.06 -25.79
N LEU A 170 10.82 0.23 -26.11
CA LEU A 170 11.33 1.23 -25.15
C LEU A 170 10.50 1.20 -23.85
N SER A 171 9.18 1.11 -23.95
CA SER A 171 8.27 0.98 -22.81
C SER A 171 8.62 -0.21 -21.90
N GLU A 172 8.88 -1.37 -22.49
CA GLU A 172 9.26 -2.59 -21.76
C GLU A 172 10.63 -2.45 -21.10
N ASN A 173 11.59 -1.83 -21.78
CA ASN A 173 12.91 -1.54 -21.20
C ASN A 173 12.81 -0.59 -20.00
N LEU A 174 12.00 0.46 -20.10
CA LEU A 174 11.75 1.39 -18.99
C LEU A 174 11.10 0.68 -17.80
N ILE A 175 10.12 -0.20 -18.06
CA ILE A 175 9.50 -1.03 -17.02
C ILE A 175 10.57 -1.91 -16.33
N CYS A 176 11.48 -2.49 -17.10
CA CYS A 176 12.58 -3.32 -16.60
C CYS A 176 13.72 -2.56 -15.89
N GLN A 177 13.68 -1.22 -15.88
CA GLN A 177 14.71 -0.38 -15.26
C GLN A 177 14.19 0.38 -14.04
N ASN A 178 12.88 0.35 -13.81
CA ASN A 178 12.24 1.13 -12.76
C ASN A 178 11.32 0.25 -11.92
N ILE A 179 11.63 0.17 -10.63
CA ILE A 179 10.90 -0.69 -9.70
C ILE A 179 9.40 -0.32 -9.58
N TYR A 180 9.04 0.97 -9.63
CA TYR A 180 7.64 1.40 -9.56
C TYR A 180 6.86 0.98 -10.81
N LEU A 181 7.49 1.09 -11.99
CA LEU A 181 6.90 0.62 -13.25
C LEU A 181 6.74 -0.90 -13.26
N SER A 182 7.76 -1.62 -12.81
CA SER A 182 7.77 -3.08 -12.71
C SER A 182 6.64 -3.60 -11.83
N GLU A 183 6.50 -3.07 -10.61
CA GLU A 183 5.43 -3.52 -9.71
C GLU A 183 4.04 -3.12 -10.19
N LEU A 184 3.92 -2.00 -10.89
CA LEU A 184 2.65 -1.61 -11.51
C LEU A 184 2.30 -2.51 -12.71
N ASP A 185 3.28 -2.97 -13.48
CA ASP A 185 3.07 -3.97 -14.54
C ASP A 185 2.59 -5.31 -13.97
N ARG A 186 3.19 -5.78 -12.87
CA ARG A 186 2.72 -6.95 -12.11
C ARG A 186 1.29 -6.78 -11.61
N SER A 187 0.99 -5.65 -10.97
CA SER A 187 -0.36 -5.32 -10.51
C SER A 187 -1.38 -5.41 -11.65
N ILE A 188 -1.13 -4.76 -12.79
CA ILE A 188 -2.01 -4.82 -13.96
C ILE A 188 -2.18 -6.26 -14.46
N HIS A 189 -1.09 -7.03 -14.52
CA HIS A 189 -1.14 -8.44 -14.91
C HIS A 189 -2.05 -9.26 -14.00
N ASP A 190 -1.85 -9.16 -12.69
CA ASP A 190 -2.57 -9.95 -11.69
C ASP A 190 -4.06 -9.59 -11.66
N ILE A 191 -4.41 -8.30 -11.73
CA ILE A 191 -5.80 -7.84 -11.86
C ILE A 191 -6.42 -8.45 -13.13
N TYR A 192 -5.75 -8.31 -14.28
CA TYR A 192 -6.24 -8.82 -15.56
C TYR A 192 -6.45 -10.34 -15.53
N TYR A 193 -5.48 -11.05 -14.96
CA TYR A 193 -5.52 -12.50 -14.82
C TYR A 193 -6.69 -12.96 -13.95
N ASN A 194 -6.91 -12.30 -12.81
CA ASN A 194 -8.01 -12.61 -11.90
C ASN A 194 -9.38 -12.38 -12.55
N ILE A 195 -9.54 -11.27 -13.28
CA ILE A 195 -10.75 -10.99 -14.06
C ILE A 195 -10.97 -12.08 -15.13
N LYS A 196 -9.94 -12.39 -15.92
CA LYS A 196 -10.02 -13.43 -16.96
C LYS A 196 -10.42 -14.78 -16.37
N LYS A 197 -9.85 -15.14 -15.23
CA LYS A 197 -10.15 -16.37 -14.49
C LYS A 197 -11.62 -16.41 -14.05
N TYR A 198 -12.12 -15.31 -13.47
CA TYR A 198 -13.53 -15.19 -13.05
C TYR A 198 -14.50 -15.37 -14.23
N TYR A 199 -14.32 -14.63 -15.32
CA TYR A 199 -15.20 -14.76 -16.49
C TYR A 199 -15.07 -16.11 -17.21
N GLY A 200 -13.88 -16.72 -17.14
CA GLY A 200 -13.65 -18.08 -17.63
C GLY A 200 -14.46 -19.13 -16.88
N TYR A 201 -14.49 -19.06 -15.55
CA TYR A 201 -15.29 -19.99 -14.74
C TYR A 201 -16.80 -19.80 -14.91
N ASN A 202 -17.26 -18.57 -15.08
CA ASN A 202 -18.68 -18.26 -15.25
C ASN A 202 -19.19 -18.43 -16.69
N ASN A 203 -18.34 -18.89 -17.61
CA ASN A 203 -18.64 -19.05 -19.04
C ASN A 203 -19.20 -17.77 -19.71
N ASP A 204 -18.82 -16.60 -19.22
CA ASP A 204 -19.28 -15.30 -19.72
C ASP A 204 -18.21 -14.62 -20.58
N GLN A 205 -17.86 -15.31 -21.67
CA GLN A 205 -16.87 -14.82 -22.64
C GLN A 205 -17.34 -13.54 -23.35
N LYS A 206 -18.65 -13.30 -23.41
CA LYS A 206 -19.22 -12.11 -24.07
C LYS A 206 -18.92 -10.86 -23.25
N ALA A 207 -19.11 -10.89 -21.93
CA ALA A 207 -18.75 -9.77 -21.07
C ALA A 207 -17.23 -9.52 -21.03
N PHE A 208 -16.41 -10.58 -21.04
CA PHE A 208 -14.95 -10.43 -21.06
C PHE A 208 -14.39 -9.78 -22.34
N LYS A 209 -15.13 -9.81 -23.45
CA LYS A 209 -14.67 -9.29 -24.75
C LYS A 209 -14.31 -7.81 -24.70
N GLU A 210 -15.05 -7.01 -23.95
CA GLU A 210 -14.78 -5.58 -23.78
C GLU A 210 -13.46 -5.36 -23.03
N ILE A 211 -13.29 -6.05 -21.90
CA ILE A 211 -12.08 -5.98 -21.06
C ILE A 211 -10.84 -6.40 -21.87
N TYR A 212 -10.96 -7.48 -22.66
CA TYR A 212 -9.91 -7.93 -23.57
C TYR A 212 -9.55 -6.87 -24.62
N SER A 213 -10.55 -6.20 -25.20
CA SER A 213 -10.34 -5.11 -26.16
C SER A 213 -9.64 -3.92 -25.52
N ASN A 214 -10.05 -3.54 -24.31
CA ASN A 214 -9.46 -2.44 -23.56
C ASN A 214 -8.01 -2.74 -23.16
N GLN A 215 -7.70 -3.96 -22.71
CA GLN A 215 -6.32 -4.39 -22.44
C GLN A 215 -5.41 -4.26 -23.68
N LYS A 216 -5.90 -4.65 -24.87
CA LYS A 216 -5.15 -4.48 -26.12
C LYS A 216 -4.90 -3.02 -26.48
N LYS A 217 -5.90 -2.15 -26.28
CA LYS A 217 -5.76 -0.71 -26.51
C LYS A 217 -4.74 -0.10 -25.54
N PHE A 218 -4.79 -0.50 -24.28
CA PHE A 218 -3.82 -0.11 -23.26
C PHE A 218 -2.39 -0.46 -23.67
N ILE A 219 -2.12 -1.72 -24.05
CA ILE A 219 -0.76 -2.15 -24.47
C ILE A 219 -0.25 -1.30 -25.64
N LYS A 220 -1.11 -1.02 -26.63
CA LYS A 220 -0.74 -0.13 -27.75
C LYS A 220 -0.42 1.29 -27.28
N LYS A 221 -1.22 1.85 -26.37
CA LYS A 221 -0.98 3.18 -25.79
C LYS A 221 0.31 3.20 -24.97
N ARG A 222 0.58 2.15 -24.20
CA ARG A 222 1.80 1.96 -23.41
C ARG A 222 3.05 1.98 -24.25
N ASP A 223 3.03 1.30 -25.39
CA ASP A 223 4.18 1.24 -26.28
C ASP A 223 4.48 2.56 -27.01
N LEU A 224 3.60 3.56 -26.92
CA LEU A 224 3.84 4.91 -27.44
C LEU A 224 4.61 5.82 -26.47
N CYS A 225 4.63 5.49 -25.17
CA CYS A 225 5.33 6.30 -24.19
C CYS A 225 6.85 6.33 -24.43
N LYS A 226 7.45 7.49 -24.14
CA LYS A 226 8.87 7.77 -24.37
C LYS A 226 9.69 7.93 -23.09
N ASP A 227 9.01 8.08 -21.96
CA ASP A 227 9.61 8.27 -20.65
C ASP A 227 8.77 7.58 -19.56
N GLU A 228 9.32 7.54 -18.36
CA GLU A 228 8.71 6.89 -17.19
C GLU A 228 7.46 7.61 -16.71
N ASN A 229 7.40 8.94 -16.83
CA ASN A 229 6.25 9.73 -16.37
C ASN A 229 5.01 9.40 -17.21
N CYS A 230 5.15 9.35 -18.54
CA CYS A 230 4.09 8.91 -19.44
C CYS A 230 3.61 7.50 -19.08
N LEU A 231 4.53 6.57 -18.80
CA LEU A 231 4.18 5.19 -18.45
C LEU A 231 3.44 5.13 -17.11
N MET A 232 3.92 5.84 -16.09
CA MET A 232 3.27 5.93 -14.78
C MET A 232 1.82 6.41 -14.92
N ASP A 233 1.58 7.52 -15.59
CA ASP A 233 0.25 8.09 -15.76
C ASP A 233 -0.73 7.11 -16.39
N ILE A 234 -0.32 6.46 -17.50
CA ILE A 234 -1.23 5.54 -18.21
C ILE A 234 -1.41 4.22 -17.46
N MET A 235 -0.38 3.73 -16.77
CA MET A 235 -0.41 2.42 -16.12
C MET A 235 -1.21 2.52 -14.83
N TYR A 236 -1.10 3.62 -14.07
CA TYR A 236 -1.93 3.84 -12.89
C TYR A 236 -3.39 3.93 -13.29
N LYS A 237 -3.70 4.80 -14.26
CA LYS A 237 -5.05 4.95 -14.77
C LYS A 237 -5.63 3.61 -15.22
N HIS A 238 -4.87 2.83 -15.99
CA HIS A 238 -5.32 1.52 -16.46
C HIS A 238 -5.50 0.52 -15.33
N ALA A 239 -4.63 0.49 -14.32
CA ALA A 239 -4.78 -0.38 -13.17
C ALA A 239 -6.10 -0.10 -12.42
N TYR A 240 -6.45 1.18 -12.23
CA TYR A 240 -7.75 1.57 -11.65
C TYR A 240 -8.91 1.18 -12.53
N GLU A 241 -8.90 1.57 -13.82
CA GLU A 241 -9.96 1.21 -14.77
C GLU A 241 -10.17 -0.30 -14.83
N LEU A 242 -9.10 -1.09 -14.73
CA LEU A 242 -9.17 -2.54 -14.74
C LEU A 242 -9.73 -3.09 -13.43
N HIS A 243 -9.33 -2.54 -12.28
CA HIS A 243 -9.83 -2.93 -10.95
C HIS A 243 -11.34 -2.71 -10.82
N GLU A 244 -11.91 -1.71 -11.51
CA GLU A 244 -13.37 -1.50 -11.58
C GLU A 244 -14.12 -2.72 -12.13
N TYR A 245 -13.48 -3.56 -12.94
CA TYR A 245 -14.06 -4.79 -13.47
C TYR A 245 -13.81 -6.02 -12.59
N MET A 246 -13.09 -5.89 -11.47
CA MET A 246 -12.94 -7.01 -10.54
C MET A 246 -14.30 -7.36 -9.94
N PRO A 247 -14.61 -8.67 -9.82
CA PRO A 247 -15.85 -9.10 -9.19
C PRO A 247 -15.84 -8.68 -7.73
N LEU A 248 -17.02 -8.30 -7.23
CA LEU A 248 -17.19 -8.01 -5.81
C LEU A 248 -16.94 -9.28 -4.99
N VAL A 249 -16.28 -9.10 -3.84
CA VAL A 249 -16.00 -10.18 -2.90
C VAL A 249 -17.04 -10.15 -1.78
N THR A 250 -17.79 -11.23 -1.63
CA THR A 250 -18.60 -11.49 -0.44
C THR A 250 -17.84 -12.49 0.44
N PRO A 251 -17.42 -12.11 1.66
CA PRO A 251 -16.87 -13.09 2.59
C PRO A 251 -17.94 -14.14 2.94
N TYR A 252 -17.50 -15.40 3.04
CA TYR A 252 -18.34 -16.56 3.33
C TYR A 252 -18.65 -16.68 4.82
#